data_AF-A0A1Y3KLH4-F1
#
_entry.id   AF-A0A1Y3KLH4-F1
#
_cell.length_a   1.000
_cell.length_b   1.000
_cell.length_c   1.000
_cell.angle_alpha   90.00
_cell.angle_beta   90.00
_cell.angle_gamma   90.00
#
_symmetry.space_group_name_H-M   'P 1'
#
loop_
_entity.id
_entity.type
_entity.pdbx_description
1 polymer ?
#
loop_
_entity_poly.entity_id
_entity_poly.type
_entity_poly.pdbx_seq_one_letter_code
_entity_poly.pdbx_strand_id
1 'polypeptide(L)'
;MDPTLTQALAQLRSALPIGLRHARALLQRCAGNPQQAAELYKAELLQVLMEKSGLPHHQARQYLHSAGYDLSRALTALDEARFTLTQRILRHHHQDKPRALDLIAQAIETAEQLPRQYWLDFERLDQLPAALRCFMVIHEWLAFEQWEGFDSALHFHLPQAIAQLRHLQLDALAHTLEQADQRQQHLRQAHADERHVELAIRIQQDPLFDACQTRFNQQRTQLDEQLYAWVERHMAQFPA
;
A
#
# COMPACT_ATOMS: atom_id res chain seq x y z
N MET A 1 31.68 -36.80 7.67
CA MET A 1 30.79 -36.37 6.57
C MET A 1 31.32 -37.02 5.31
N ASP A 2 30.49 -37.74 4.57
CA ASP A 2 30.91 -38.41 3.34
C ASP A 2 31.38 -37.35 2.30
N PRO A 3 32.62 -37.41 1.78
CA PRO A 3 33.14 -36.43 0.83
C PRO A 3 32.31 -36.40 -0.47
N THR A 4 31.75 -37.54 -0.85
CA THR A 4 30.83 -37.73 -1.99
C THR A 4 29.52 -36.97 -1.81
N LEU A 5 28.90 -37.03 -0.63
CA LEU A 5 27.67 -36.30 -0.31
C LEU A 5 27.91 -34.79 -0.30
N THR A 6 29.08 -34.36 0.16
CA THR A 6 29.44 -32.94 0.25
C THR A 6 29.62 -32.34 -1.15
N GLN A 7 30.27 -33.07 -2.06
CA GLN A 7 30.38 -32.69 -3.48
C GLN A 7 29.03 -32.68 -4.20
N ALA A 8 28.19 -33.71 -4.00
CA ALA A 8 26.85 -33.77 -4.60
C ALA A 8 25.94 -32.62 -4.13
N LEU A 9 26.04 -32.23 -2.84
CA LEU A 9 25.33 -31.06 -2.30
C LEU A 9 25.78 -29.75 -2.94
N ALA A 10 27.09 -29.56 -3.11
CA ALA A 10 27.64 -28.37 -3.75
C ALA A 10 27.18 -28.27 -5.22
N GLN A 11 27.20 -29.39 -5.95
CA GLN A 11 26.76 -29.45 -7.34
C GLN A 11 25.26 -29.18 -7.51
N LEU A 12 24.42 -29.70 -6.61
CA LEU A 12 22.97 -29.46 -6.68
C LEU A 12 22.63 -28.00 -6.38
N ARG A 13 23.30 -27.39 -5.39
CA ARG A 13 23.05 -26.01 -4.95
C ARG A 13 23.66 -24.95 -5.87
N SER A 14 24.68 -25.28 -6.66
CA SER A 14 25.19 -24.37 -7.68
C SER A 14 24.24 -24.24 -8.87
N ALA A 15 23.43 -25.28 -9.13
CA ALA A 15 22.48 -25.31 -10.23
C ALA A 15 21.08 -24.79 -9.86
N LEU A 16 20.68 -24.87 -8.58
CA LEU A 16 19.33 -24.58 -8.13
C LEU A 16 19.32 -23.82 -6.79
N PRO A 17 18.41 -22.85 -6.61
CA PRO A 17 18.27 -22.09 -5.36
C PRO A 17 17.53 -22.92 -4.29
N ILE A 18 18.17 -24.00 -3.83
CA ILE A 18 17.60 -24.97 -2.88
C ILE A 18 18.18 -24.82 -1.47
N GLY A 19 17.37 -25.00 -0.43
CA GLY A 19 17.81 -25.00 0.98
C GLY A 19 18.64 -26.25 1.36
N LEU A 20 19.56 -26.12 2.32
CA LEU A 20 20.51 -27.19 2.68
C LEU A 20 19.81 -28.47 3.15
N ARG A 21 18.75 -28.33 3.96
CA ARG A 21 17.99 -29.46 4.50
C ARG A 21 17.25 -30.21 3.40
N HIS A 22 16.57 -29.48 2.51
CA HIS A 22 15.82 -30.07 1.40
C HIS A 22 16.76 -30.76 0.39
N ALA A 23 17.87 -30.11 0.05
CA ALA A 23 18.89 -30.69 -0.83
C ALA A 23 19.44 -32.03 -0.31
N ARG A 24 19.70 -32.13 1.00
CA ARG A 24 20.13 -33.39 1.64
C ARG A 24 19.06 -34.48 1.55
N ALA A 25 17.81 -34.14 1.83
CA ALA A 25 16.69 -35.09 1.75
C ALA A 25 16.49 -35.62 0.32
N LEU A 26 16.59 -34.75 -0.69
CA LEU A 26 16.49 -35.15 -2.09
C LEU A 26 17.65 -36.06 -2.52
N LEU A 27 18.88 -35.72 -2.14
CA LEU A 27 20.03 -36.57 -2.45
C LEU A 27 19.92 -37.94 -1.78
N GLN A 28 19.42 -38.02 -0.54
CA GLN A 28 19.16 -39.31 0.11
C GLN A 28 18.11 -40.14 -0.64
N ARG A 29 17.03 -39.51 -1.10
CA ARG A 29 15.98 -40.17 -1.91
C ARG A 29 16.50 -40.63 -3.28
N CYS A 30 17.49 -39.94 -3.84
CA CYS A 30 18.08 -40.24 -5.15
C CYS A 30 19.42 -40.99 -5.06
N ALA A 31 19.69 -41.70 -3.96
CA ALA A 31 20.91 -42.49 -3.75
C ALA A 31 22.22 -41.70 -4.01
N GLY A 32 22.22 -40.41 -3.69
CA GLY A 32 23.36 -39.50 -3.87
C GLY A 32 23.49 -38.89 -5.27
N ASN A 33 22.57 -39.15 -6.21
CA ASN A 33 22.63 -38.62 -7.56
C ASN A 33 22.10 -37.17 -7.64
N PRO A 34 22.97 -36.16 -7.92
CA PRO A 34 22.56 -34.76 -7.95
C PRO A 34 21.68 -34.40 -9.15
N GLN A 35 21.80 -35.09 -10.29
CA GLN A 35 21.00 -34.82 -11.48
C GLN A 35 19.55 -35.28 -11.29
N GLN A 36 19.36 -36.48 -10.74
CA GLN A 36 18.02 -37.00 -10.40
C GLN A 36 17.36 -36.15 -9.31
N ALA A 37 18.12 -35.73 -8.28
CA ALA A 37 17.63 -34.83 -7.25
C ALA A 37 17.21 -33.47 -7.83
N ALA A 38 17.95 -32.94 -8.81
CA ALA A 38 17.60 -31.69 -9.49
C ALA A 38 16.28 -31.81 -10.28
N GLU A 39 16.10 -32.87 -11.08
CA GLU A 39 14.85 -33.06 -11.83
C GLU A 39 13.64 -33.27 -10.91
N LEU A 40 13.82 -34.00 -9.81
CA LEU A 40 12.77 -34.18 -8.81
C LEU A 40 12.39 -32.85 -8.14
N TYR A 41 13.38 -32.02 -7.79
CA TYR A 41 13.12 -30.68 -7.27
C TYR A 41 12.39 -29.78 -8.27
N LYS A 42 12.80 -29.79 -9.54
CA LYS A 42 12.13 -29.02 -10.59
C LYS A 42 10.67 -29.45 -10.77
N ALA A 43 10.38 -30.74 -10.67
CA ALA A 43 9.03 -31.28 -10.71
C ALA A 43 8.20 -30.85 -9.48
N GLU A 44 8.77 -30.89 -8.28
CA GLU A 44 8.13 -30.38 -7.05
C GLU A 44 7.77 -28.89 -7.19
N LEU A 45 8.71 -28.06 -7.67
CA LEU A 45 8.46 -26.64 -7.91
C LEU A 45 7.38 -26.40 -8.96
N LEU A 46 7.38 -27.18 -10.03
CA LEU A 46 6.39 -27.07 -11.11
C LEU A 46 4.99 -27.38 -10.61
N GLN A 47 4.83 -28.44 -9.81
CA GLN A 47 3.57 -28.76 -9.18
C GLN A 47 3.08 -27.63 -8.27
N VAL A 48 3.94 -27.12 -7.39
CA VAL A 48 3.59 -26.01 -6.49
C VAL A 48 3.18 -24.76 -7.28
N LEU A 49 3.91 -24.41 -8.35
CA LEU A 49 3.56 -23.26 -9.17
C LEU A 49 2.21 -23.48 -9.87
N MET A 50 1.96 -24.67 -10.44
CA MET A 50 0.67 -24.98 -11.08
C MET A 50 -0.49 -24.87 -10.09
N GLU A 51 -0.35 -25.45 -8.89
CA GLU A 51 -1.38 -25.39 -7.84
C GLU A 51 -1.67 -23.95 -7.41
N LYS A 52 -0.63 -23.11 -7.27
CA LYS A 52 -0.79 -21.71 -6.85
C LYS A 52 -1.30 -20.79 -7.96
N SER A 53 -0.92 -21.06 -9.20
CA SER A 53 -1.16 -20.15 -10.33
C SER A 53 -2.36 -20.54 -11.21
N GLY A 54 -2.79 -21.80 -11.16
CA GLY A 54 -3.74 -22.38 -12.11
C GLY A 54 -3.22 -22.46 -13.55
N LEU A 55 -1.92 -22.26 -13.78
CA LEU A 55 -1.33 -22.31 -15.12
C LEU A 55 -1.29 -23.75 -15.66
N PRO A 56 -1.43 -23.93 -16.98
CA PRO A 56 -1.13 -25.21 -17.61
C PRO A 56 0.36 -25.51 -17.49
N HIS A 57 0.69 -26.81 -17.43
CA HIS A 57 2.04 -27.32 -17.19
C HIS A 57 3.14 -26.66 -18.06
N HIS A 58 2.87 -26.43 -19.35
CA HIS A 58 3.86 -25.83 -20.25
C HIS A 58 4.21 -24.38 -19.88
N GLN A 59 3.22 -23.56 -19.49
CA GLN A 59 3.44 -22.17 -19.09
C GLN A 59 4.13 -22.08 -17.74
N ALA A 60 3.69 -22.88 -16.76
CA ALA A 60 4.33 -22.93 -15.44
C ALA A 60 5.82 -23.33 -15.57
N ARG A 61 6.14 -24.27 -16.47
CA ARG A 61 7.53 -24.64 -16.74
C ARG A 61 8.35 -23.49 -17.33
N GLN A 62 7.77 -22.70 -18.24
CA GLN A 62 8.44 -21.53 -18.83
C GLN A 62 8.74 -20.47 -17.77
N TYR A 63 7.79 -20.15 -16.90
CA TYR A 63 7.98 -19.20 -15.80
C TYR A 63 9.06 -19.65 -14.81
N LEU A 64 9.09 -20.94 -14.43
CA LEU A 64 10.16 -21.45 -13.56
C LEU A 64 11.52 -21.40 -14.25
N HIS A 65 11.57 -21.70 -15.54
CA HIS A 65 12.82 -21.65 -16.29
C HIS A 65 13.37 -20.21 -16.37
N SER A 66 12.54 -19.23 -16.71
CA SER A 66 12.95 -17.81 -16.77
C SER A 66 13.34 -17.25 -15.40
N ALA A 67 12.75 -17.76 -14.32
CA ALA A 67 13.08 -17.40 -12.95
C ALA A 67 14.31 -18.14 -12.39
N GLY A 68 14.96 -19.03 -13.15
CA GLY A 68 16.10 -19.83 -12.65
C GLY A 68 15.71 -20.85 -11.59
N TYR A 69 14.47 -21.35 -11.64
CA TYR A 69 13.84 -22.23 -10.65
C TYR A 69 13.75 -21.63 -9.24
N ASP A 70 13.77 -20.30 -9.13
CA ASP A 70 13.32 -19.60 -7.92
C ASP A 70 11.79 -19.44 -7.97
N LEU A 71 11.10 -20.16 -7.08
CA LEU A 71 9.64 -20.13 -7.01
C LEU A 71 9.09 -18.74 -6.67
N SER A 72 9.76 -18.01 -5.78
CA SER A 72 9.32 -16.68 -5.35
C SER A 72 9.37 -15.72 -6.54
N ARG A 73 10.50 -15.71 -7.25
CA ARG A 73 10.68 -14.91 -8.45
C ARG A 73 9.70 -15.29 -9.57
N ALA A 74 9.41 -16.58 -9.75
CA ALA A 74 8.43 -17.03 -10.74
C ALA A 74 7.01 -16.56 -10.41
N LEU A 75 6.61 -16.61 -9.13
CA LEU A 75 5.31 -16.10 -8.67
C LEU A 75 5.21 -14.58 -8.84
N THR A 76 6.26 -13.83 -8.49
CA THR A 76 6.31 -12.37 -8.71
C THR A 76 6.16 -12.01 -10.18
N ALA A 77 6.93 -12.66 -11.07
CA ALA A 77 6.86 -12.42 -12.50
C ALA A 77 5.47 -12.76 -13.08
N LEU A 78 4.82 -13.78 -12.53
CA LEU A 78 3.47 -14.16 -12.91
C LEU A 78 2.44 -13.11 -12.47
N ASP A 79 2.55 -12.61 -11.24
CA ASP A 79 1.66 -11.55 -10.74
C ASP A 79 1.83 -10.27 -11.56
N GLU A 80 3.07 -9.91 -11.91
CA GLU A 80 3.39 -8.79 -12.82
C GLU A 80 2.77 -8.95 -14.21
N ALA A 81 2.73 -10.17 -14.73
CA ALA A 81 2.12 -10.43 -16.03
C ALA A 81 0.59 -10.41 -16.00
N ARG A 82 -0.04 -10.56 -14.82
CA ARG A 82 -1.49 -10.71 -14.66
C ARG A 82 -2.18 -9.46 -14.12
N PHE A 83 -1.48 -8.69 -13.32
CA PHE A 83 -2.06 -7.62 -12.52
C PHE A 83 -1.21 -6.36 -12.61
N THR A 84 -1.90 -5.23 -12.67
CA THR A 84 -1.26 -3.93 -12.51
C THR A 84 -0.64 -3.77 -11.12
N LEU A 85 0.29 -2.84 -10.95
CA LEU A 85 0.88 -2.45 -9.68
C LEU A 85 -0.20 -2.18 -8.62
N THR A 86 -1.18 -1.33 -8.92
CA THR A 86 -2.29 -1.05 -7.99
C THR A 86 -3.10 -2.29 -7.65
N GLN A 87 -3.43 -3.15 -8.62
CA GLN A 87 -4.13 -4.42 -8.35
C GLN A 87 -3.31 -5.36 -7.44
N ARG A 88 -1.99 -5.42 -7.63
CA ARG A 88 -1.10 -6.21 -6.77
C ARG A 88 -1.10 -5.68 -5.34
N ILE A 89 -1.02 -4.36 -5.16
CA ILE A 89 -1.07 -3.73 -3.84
C ILE A 89 -2.38 -4.09 -3.12
N LEU A 90 -3.53 -3.89 -3.78
CA LEU A 90 -4.84 -4.20 -3.20
C LEU A 90 -4.97 -5.69 -2.83
N ARG A 91 -4.52 -6.61 -3.69
CA ARG A 91 -4.56 -8.06 -3.41
C ARG A 91 -3.69 -8.44 -2.21
N HIS A 92 -2.46 -7.94 -2.15
CA HIS A 92 -1.51 -8.26 -1.09
C HIS A 92 -1.88 -7.63 0.26
N HIS A 93 -2.53 -6.47 0.24
CA HIS A 93 -2.85 -5.69 1.43
C HIS A 93 -4.36 -5.56 1.70
N HIS A 94 -5.19 -6.47 1.20
CA HIS A 94 -6.65 -6.43 1.38
C HIS A 94 -7.12 -6.41 2.85
N GLN A 95 -6.31 -6.93 3.78
CA GLN A 95 -6.58 -6.95 5.22
C GLN A 95 -6.05 -5.70 5.94
N ASP A 96 -5.14 -4.95 5.30
CA ASP A 96 -4.47 -3.77 5.86
C ASP A 96 -4.64 -2.62 4.86
N LYS A 97 -5.87 -2.10 4.80
CA LYS A 97 -6.27 -1.06 3.85
C LYS A 97 -5.45 0.22 4.01
N PRO A 98 -5.19 0.77 5.22
CA PRO A 98 -4.37 1.96 5.35
C PRO A 98 -3.01 1.81 4.67
N ARG A 99 -2.33 0.67 4.90
CA ARG A 99 -1.06 0.38 4.23
C ARG A 99 -1.20 0.24 2.72
N ALA A 100 -2.29 -0.35 2.23
CA ALA A 100 -2.56 -0.42 0.79
C ALA A 100 -2.67 0.99 0.19
N LEU A 101 -3.39 1.90 0.84
CA LEU A 101 -3.57 3.28 0.40
C LEU A 101 -2.23 4.03 0.38
N ASP A 102 -1.38 3.87 1.41
CA ASP A 102 -0.05 4.48 1.44
C ASP A 102 0.84 4.02 0.28
N LEU A 103 0.83 2.71 -0.03
CA LEU A 103 1.59 2.17 -1.16
C LEU A 103 1.04 2.67 -2.51
N ILE A 104 -0.27 2.85 -2.62
CA ILE A 104 -0.90 3.42 -3.82
C ILE A 104 -0.52 4.89 -4.00
N ALA A 105 -0.50 5.68 -2.92
CA ALA A 105 -0.05 7.07 -2.97
C ALA A 105 1.39 7.17 -3.48
N GLN A 106 2.30 6.34 -2.93
CA GLN A 106 3.69 6.27 -3.40
C GLN A 106 3.81 5.87 -4.87
N ALA A 107 2.97 4.94 -5.33
CA ALA A 107 2.93 4.54 -6.74
C ALA A 107 2.48 5.70 -7.64
N ILE A 108 1.48 6.48 -7.22
CA ILE A 108 1.00 7.66 -7.96
C ILE A 108 2.09 8.74 -7.98
N GLU A 109 2.71 9.05 -6.84
CA GLU A 109 3.81 10.01 -6.76
C GLU A 109 4.93 9.67 -7.74
N THR A 110 5.29 8.38 -7.82
CA THR A 110 6.33 7.91 -8.74
C THR A 110 5.89 8.01 -10.20
N ALA A 111 4.67 7.58 -10.53
CA ALA A 111 4.16 7.56 -11.89
C ALA A 111 3.95 8.97 -12.46
N GLU A 112 3.44 9.88 -11.65
CA GLU A 112 3.13 11.28 -12.00
C GLU A 112 4.30 12.24 -11.72
N GLN A 113 5.44 11.71 -11.22
CA GLN A 113 6.65 12.46 -10.90
C GLN A 113 6.39 13.68 -9.99
N LEU A 114 5.57 13.48 -8.96
CA LEU A 114 5.17 14.56 -8.07
C LEU A 114 6.35 14.96 -7.16
N PRO A 115 6.82 16.23 -7.22
CA PRO A 115 7.89 16.68 -6.35
C PRO A 115 7.39 16.83 -4.91
N ARG A 116 8.07 16.20 -3.95
CA ARG A 116 7.76 16.29 -2.52
C ARG A 116 8.84 17.08 -1.79
N GLN A 117 8.44 18.17 -1.12
CA GLN A 117 9.28 18.93 -0.19
C GLN A 117 8.57 18.95 1.17
N TYR A 118 8.66 17.83 1.88
CA TYR A 118 7.82 17.46 3.04
C TYR A 118 6.37 17.12 2.63
N TRP A 119 5.63 18.10 2.11
CA TRP A 119 4.26 17.93 1.63
C TRP A 119 4.17 18.10 0.11
N LEU A 120 3.14 17.51 -0.50
CA LEU A 120 2.83 17.68 -1.92
C LEU A 120 2.17 19.04 -2.16
N ASP A 121 2.52 19.64 -3.28
CA ASP A 121 1.92 20.89 -3.74
C ASP A 121 0.50 20.62 -4.28
N PHE A 122 -0.51 21.20 -3.64
CA PHE A 122 -1.91 21.02 -4.03
C PHE A 122 -2.22 21.60 -5.40
N GLU A 123 -1.47 22.60 -5.89
CA GLU A 123 -1.63 23.09 -7.26
C GLU A 123 -1.23 22.02 -8.29
N ARG A 124 -0.26 21.15 -7.94
CA ARG A 124 0.12 19.99 -8.75
C ARG A 124 -0.90 18.88 -8.64
N LEU A 125 -1.42 18.62 -7.44
CA LEU A 125 -2.50 17.65 -7.26
C LEU A 125 -3.75 18.04 -8.05
N ASP A 126 -4.04 19.33 -8.18
CA ASP A 126 -5.16 19.84 -8.97
C ASP A 126 -5.06 19.50 -10.46
N GLN A 127 -3.84 19.34 -10.99
CA GLN A 127 -3.56 18.99 -12.38
C GLN A 127 -3.76 17.49 -12.68
N LEU A 128 -3.87 16.64 -11.65
CA LEU A 128 -4.05 15.21 -11.83
C LEU A 128 -5.44 14.87 -12.42
N PRO A 129 -5.56 13.71 -13.09
CA PRO A 129 -6.85 13.12 -13.44
C PRO A 129 -7.77 13.04 -12.22
N ALA A 130 -9.08 13.19 -12.42
CA ALA A 130 -10.04 13.36 -11.32
C ALA A 130 -9.98 12.26 -10.26
N ALA A 131 -9.81 10.99 -10.66
CA ALA A 131 -9.70 9.88 -9.70
C ALA A 131 -8.42 9.96 -8.85
N LEU A 132 -7.29 10.29 -9.47
CA LEU A 132 -6.00 10.43 -8.80
C LEU A 132 -5.98 11.66 -7.90
N ARG A 133 -6.50 12.79 -8.38
CA ARG A 133 -6.63 14.02 -7.58
C ARG A 133 -7.46 13.78 -6.33
N CYS A 134 -8.64 13.17 -6.47
CA CYS A 134 -9.52 12.87 -5.35
C CYS A 134 -8.79 12.04 -4.27
N PHE A 135 -8.07 11.00 -4.71
CA PHE A 135 -7.32 10.15 -3.83
C PHE A 135 -6.14 10.89 -3.15
N MET A 136 -5.28 11.54 -3.93
CA MET A 136 -4.05 12.16 -3.44
C MET A 136 -4.31 13.37 -2.53
N VAL A 137 -5.31 14.19 -2.84
CA VAL A 137 -5.67 15.35 -1.99
C VAL A 137 -6.13 14.89 -0.60
N ILE A 138 -6.96 13.85 -0.54
CA ILE A 138 -7.43 13.32 0.74
C ILE A 138 -6.28 12.63 1.47
N HIS A 139 -5.51 11.78 0.79
CA HIS A 139 -4.36 11.09 1.38
C HIS A 139 -3.34 12.06 1.97
N GLU A 140 -2.99 13.11 1.23
CA GLU A 140 -2.03 14.13 1.70
C GLU A 140 -2.56 14.93 2.89
N TRP A 141 -3.85 15.33 2.85
CA TRP A 141 -4.47 16.04 3.98
C TRP A 141 -4.49 15.18 5.25
N LEU A 142 -4.79 13.89 5.11
CA LEU A 142 -4.78 12.92 6.20
C LEU A 142 -3.37 12.65 6.75
N ALA A 143 -2.36 12.59 5.87
CA ALA A 143 -0.97 12.45 6.29
C ALA A 143 -0.52 13.66 7.12
N PHE A 144 -0.94 14.87 6.73
CA PHE A 144 -0.71 16.08 7.51
C PHE A 144 -1.43 16.04 8.86
N GLU A 145 -2.69 15.63 8.89
CA GLU A 145 -3.46 15.47 10.12
C GLU A 145 -2.80 14.48 11.09
N GLN A 146 -2.32 13.36 10.60
CA GLN A 146 -1.64 12.36 11.43
C GLN A 146 -0.31 12.88 11.99
N TRP A 147 0.37 13.79 11.29
CA TRP A 147 1.67 14.33 11.68
C TRP A 147 1.56 15.55 12.60
N GLU A 148 0.78 16.58 12.21
CA GLU A 148 0.65 17.84 12.95
C GLU A 148 -0.55 17.89 13.90
N GLY A 149 -1.51 16.97 13.76
CA GLY A 149 -2.75 16.95 14.53
C GLY A 149 -3.95 17.61 13.82
N PHE A 150 -5.14 17.23 14.29
CA PHE A 150 -6.43 17.67 13.73
C PHE A 150 -6.62 19.19 13.71
N ASP A 151 -6.24 19.89 14.77
CA ASP A 151 -6.36 21.34 14.87
C ASP A 151 -5.45 22.10 13.90
N SER A 152 -4.27 21.55 13.61
CA SER A 152 -3.36 22.08 12.60
C SER A 152 -3.86 21.79 11.18
N ALA A 153 -4.39 20.59 10.93
CA ALA A 153 -4.84 20.15 9.60
C ALA A 153 -5.98 20.99 9.02
N LEU A 154 -6.79 21.63 9.86
CA LEU A 154 -7.84 22.55 9.39
C LEU A 154 -7.28 23.78 8.66
N HIS A 155 -6.00 24.11 8.84
CA HIS A 155 -5.30 25.20 8.14
C HIS A 155 -4.58 24.73 6.86
N PHE A 156 -4.53 23.42 6.62
CA PHE A 156 -3.78 22.82 5.53
C PHE A 156 -4.72 22.45 4.40
N HIS A 157 -4.89 23.32 3.39
CA HIS A 157 -5.67 23.04 2.17
C HIS A 157 -7.07 22.43 2.40
N LEU A 158 -7.73 22.82 3.50
CA LEU A 158 -9.00 22.26 3.91
C LEU A 158 -10.11 22.37 2.84
N PRO A 159 -10.27 23.49 2.10
CA PRO A 159 -11.29 23.58 1.05
C PRO A 159 -11.13 22.52 -0.05
N GLN A 160 -9.90 22.22 -0.45
CA GLN A 160 -9.60 21.18 -1.42
C GLN A 160 -9.98 19.79 -0.88
N ALA A 161 -9.61 19.48 0.37
CA ALA A 161 -9.96 18.23 1.03
C ALA A 161 -11.49 18.06 1.14
N ILE A 162 -12.21 19.09 1.60
CA ILE A 162 -13.67 19.10 1.69
C ILE A 162 -14.33 18.85 0.32
N ALA A 163 -13.83 19.47 -0.75
CA ALA A 163 -14.35 19.27 -2.09
C ALA A 163 -14.22 17.80 -2.53
N GLN A 164 -13.10 17.15 -2.24
CA GLN A 164 -12.91 15.72 -2.55
C GLN A 164 -13.76 14.81 -1.65
N LEU A 165 -13.93 15.13 -0.36
CA LEU A 165 -14.83 14.38 0.53
C LEU A 165 -16.27 14.40 0.02
N ARG A 166 -16.76 15.55 -0.46
CA ARG A 166 -18.06 15.65 -1.13
C ARG A 166 -18.11 14.85 -2.42
N HIS A 167 -17.02 14.82 -3.18
CA HIS A 167 -16.92 14.00 -4.38
C HIS A 167 -17.04 12.49 -4.07
N LEU A 168 -16.52 12.05 -2.92
CA LEU A 168 -16.70 10.71 -2.37
C LEU A 168 -18.07 10.47 -1.70
N GLN A 169 -18.98 11.44 -1.72
CA GLN A 169 -20.29 11.38 -1.06
C GLN A 169 -20.17 11.23 0.47
N LEU A 170 -19.11 11.79 1.05
CA LEU A 170 -18.86 11.83 2.50
C LEU A 170 -19.28 13.19 3.07
N ASP A 171 -20.50 13.64 2.75
CA ASP A 171 -21.02 14.96 3.14
C ASP A 171 -21.02 15.19 4.66
N ALA A 172 -21.32 14.14 5.44
CA ALA A 172 -21.31 14.23 6.90
C ALA A 172 -19.90 14.51 7.48
N LEU A 173 -18.87 13.91 6.88
CA LEU A 173 -17.48 14.13 7.27
C LEU A 173 -17.02 15.52 6.82
N ALA A 174 -17.34 15.91 5.58
CA ALA A 174 -17.09 17.26 5.09
C ALA A 174 -17.71 18.32 6.00
N HIS A 175 -18.97 18.14 6.41
CA HIS A 175 -19.65 19.04 7.32
C HIS A 175 -19.02 19.07 8.72
N THR A 176 -18.53 17.93 9.22
CA THR A 176 -17.83 17.85 10.51
C THR A 176 -16.55 18.69 10.49
N LEU A 177 -15.78 18.65 9.38
CA LEU A 177 -14.58 19.46 9.23
C LEU A 177 -14.91 20.97 9.12
N GLU A 178 -15.96 21.32 8.37
CA GLU A 178 -16.42 22.72 8.28
C GLU A 178 -16.86 23.27 9.64
N GLN A 179 -17.57 22.46 10.44
CA GLN A 179 -17.96 22.83 11.80
C GLN A 179 -16.74 23.04 12.71
N ALA A 180 -15.74 22.15 12.61
CA ALA A 180 -14.49 22.27 13.37
C ALA A 180 -13.73 23.56 13.01
N ASP A 181 -13.56 23.83 11.71
CA ASP A 181 -12.89 25.03 11.21
C ASP A 181 -13.62 26.31 11.63
N GLN A 182 -14.94 26.37 11.43
CA GLN A 182 -15.77 27.51 11.88
C GLN A 182 -15.63 27.74 13.38
N ARG A 183 -15.65 26.67 14.19
CA ARG A 183 -15.51 26.77 15.64
C ARG A 183 -14.13 27.30 16.01
N GLN A 184 -13.09 26.79 15.37
CA GLN A 184 -11.72 27.22 15.61
C GLN A 184 -11.54 28.70 15.24
N GLN A 185 -12.02 29.13 14.06
CA GLN A 185 -11.97 30.52 13.63
C GLN A 185 -12.70 31.45 14.60
N HIS A 186 -13.89 31.06 15.06
CA HIS A 186 -14.64 31.83 16.05
C HIS A 186 -13.85 32.00 17.36
N LEU A 187 -13.23 30.93 17.88
CA LEU A 187 -12.40 31.00 19.08
C LEU A 187 -11.19 31.90 18.89
N ARG A 188 -10.52 31.82 17.72
CA ARG A 188 -9.38 32.69 17.40
C ARG A 188 -9.76 34.16 17.32
N GLN A 189 -10.94 34.47 16.75
CA GLN A 189 -11.44 35.84 16.68
C GLN A 189 -11.83 36.37 18.05
N ALA A 190 -12.51 35.56 18.87
CA ALA A 190 -12.93 35.95 20.23
C ALA A 190 -11.75 36.16 21.18
N HIS A 191 -10.60 35.54 20.89
CA HIS A 191 -9.40 35.55 21.73
C HIS A 191 -8.16 36.01 20.94
N ALA A 192 -8.34 36.98 20.03
CA ALA A 192 -7.27 37.44 19.14
C ALA A 192 -6.05 38.04 19.86
N ASP A 193 -6.24 38.54 21.08
CA ASP A 193 -5.19 39.13 21.92
C ASP A 193 -4.42 38.08 22.75
N GLU A 194 -4.87 36.82 22.78
CA GLU A 194 -4.20 35.74 23.50
C GLU A 194 -2.94 35.26 22.75
N ARG A 195 -1.95 34.77 23.49
CA ARG A 195 -0.76 34.18 22.86
C ARG A 195 -1.15 32.88 22.16
N HIS A 196 -0.46 32.55 21.07
CA HIS A 196 -0.74 31.34 20.27
C HIS A 196 -0.87 30.05 21.11
N VAL A 197 -0.04 29.88 22.14
CA VAL A 197 -0.08 28.69 23.02
C VAL A 197 -1.36 28.65 23.87
N GLU A 198 -1.81 29.78 24.41
CA GLU A 198 -3.02 29.87 25.23
C GLU A 198 -4.26 29.60 24.37
N LEU A 199 -4.26 30.15 23.15
CA LEU A 199 -5.32 29.93 22.17
C LEU A 199 -5.41 28.46 21.73
N ALA A 200 -4.28 27.80 21.50
CA ALA A 200 -4.24 26.37 21.18
C ALA A 200 -4.83 25.51 22.30
N ILE A 201 -4.45 25.77 23.55
CA ILE A 201 -5.01 25.08 24.73
C ILE A 201 -6.52 25.30 24.80
N ARG A 202 -6.99 26.53 24.56
CA ARG A 202 -8.42 26.87 24.59
C ARG A 202 -9.21 26.13 23.51
N ILE A 203 -8.68 26.03 22.30
CA ILE A 203 -9.29 25.27 21.21
C ILE A 203 -9.39 23.78 21.60
N GLN A 204 -8.32 23.21 22.14
CA GLN A 204 -8.31 21.79 22.56
C GLN A 204 -9.26 21.50 23.72
N GLN A 205 -9.55 22.48 24.57
CA GLN A 205 -10.50 22.35 25.68
C GLN A 205 -11.95 22.68 25.29
N ASP A 206 -12.19 23.13 24.06
CA ASP A 206 -13.53 23.51 23.62
C ASP A 206 -14.39 22.26 23.35
N PRO A 207 -15.53 22.08 24.05
CA PRO A 207 -16.34 20.86 23.90
C PRO A 207 -16.94 20.67 22.50
N LEU A 208 -17.20 21.76 21.77
CA LEU A 208 -17.74 21.67 20.41
C LEU A 208 -16.65 21.26 19.41
N PHE A 209 -15.45 21.79 19.58
CA PHE A 209 -14.28 21.38 18.79
C PHE A 209 -13.92 19.91 19.06
N ASP A 210 -13.83 19.50 20.33
CA ASP A 210 -13.55 18.12 20.74
C ASP A 210 -14.61 17.13 20.20
N ALA A 211 -15.89 17.52 20.21
CA ALA A 211 -16.96 16.71 19.61
C ALA A 211 -16.77 16.54 18.08
N CYS A 212 -16.28 17.55 17.38
CA CYS A 212 -16.00 17.44 15.94
C CYS A 212 -14.80 16.52 15.68
N GLN A 213 -13.71 16.67 16.44
CA GLN A 213 -12.55 15.79 16.35
C GLN A 213 -12.92 14.33 16.65
N THR A 214 -13.73 14.11 17.68
CA THR A 214 -14.24 12.77 18.04
C THR A 214 -15.05 12.16 16.89
N ARG A 215 -15.94 12.92 16.26
CA ARG A 215 -16.72 12.45 15.10
C ARG A 215 -15.83 12.15 13.89
N PHE A 216 -14.84 13.00 13.61
CA PHE A 216 -13.85 12.76 12.57
C PHE A 216 -13.11 11.44 12.79
N ASN A 217 -12.60 11.22 14.01
CA ASN A 217 -11.91 9.98 14.38
C ASN A 217 -12.79 8.74 14.24
N GLN A 218 -14.08 8.83 14.60
CA GLN A 218 -15.05 7.74 14.43
C GLN A 218 -15.32 7.42 12.94
N GLN A 219 -15.20 8.40 12.06
CA GLN A 219 -15.42 8.25 10.62
C GLN A 219 -14.16 7.86 9.85
N ARG A 220 -12.99 7.82 10.50
CA ARG A 220 -11.69 7.54 9.87
C ARG A 220 -11.67 6.21 9.12
N THR A 221 -12.16 5.15 9.75
CA THR A 221 -12.26 3.83 9.13
C THR A 221 -13.17 3.84 7.90
N GLN A 222 -14.30 4.54 7.96
CA GLN A 222 -15.22 4.65 6.82
C GLN A 222 -14.56 5.40 5.65
N LEU A 223 -13.74 6.42 5.94
CA LEU A 223 -13.00 7.14 4.91
C LEU A 223 -11.99 6.23 4.20
N ASP A 224 -11.21 5.45 4.94
CA ASP A 224 -10.24 4.51 4.36
C ASP A 224 -10.94 3.45 3.50
N GLU A 225 -12.10 2.95 3.95
CA GLU A 225 -12.96 2.04 3.19
C GLU A 225 -13.45 2.65 1.88
N GLN A 226 -13.90 3.91 1.90
CA GLN A 226 -14.35 4.61 0.69
C GLN A 226 -13.20 4.91 -0.27
N LEU A 227 -12.02 5.29 0.23
CA LEU A 227 -10.83 5.49 -0.60
C LEU A 227 -10.40 4.17 -1.25
N TYR A 228 -10.42 3.07 -0.50
CA TYR A 228 -10.11 1.74 -1.04
C TYR A 228 -11.08 1.35 -2.16
N ALA A 229 -12.40 1.48 -1.93
CA ALA A 229 -13.41 1.24 -2.95
C ALA A 229 -13.32 2.20 -4.15
N TRP A 230 -12.88 3.45 -3.92
CA TRP A 230 -12.62 4.41 -4.98
C TRP A 230 -11.52 3.93 -5.93
N VAL A 231 -10.41 3.45 -5.39
CA VAL A 231 -9.32 2.86 -6.19
C VAL A 231 -9.85 1.67 -6.99
N GLU A 232 -10.61 0.76 -6.35
CA GLU A 232 -11.16 -0.42 -7.05
C GLU A 232 -12.05 -0.04 -8.24
N ARG A 233 -12.90 0.99 -8.07
CA ARG A 233 -13.81 1.47 -9.12
C ARG A 233 -13.07 2.17 -10.27
N HIS A 234 -11.98 2.85 -9.96
CA HIS A 234 -11.24 3.68 -10.91
C HIS A 234 -9.90 3.08 -11.34
N MET A 235 -9.71 1.77 -11.15
CA MET A 235 -8.46 1.03 -11.34
C MET A 235 -7.68 1.41 -12.61
N ALA A 236 -8.37 1.61 -13.73
CA ALA A 236 -7.75 1.93 -15.02
C ALA A 236 -7.03 3.29 -15.07
N GLN A 237 -7.32 4.18 -14.12
CA GLN A 237 -6.66 5.49 -13.99
C GLN A 237 -5.48 5.46 -13.01
N PHE A 238 -5.32 4.38 -12.23
CA PHE A 238 -4.24 4.22 -11.27
C PHE A 238 -3.01 3.55 -11.91
N PRO A 239 -1.81 3.73 -11.32
CA PRO A 239 -0.57 3.19 -11.88
C PRO A 239 -0.62 1.70 -12.21
N ALA A 240 -0.20 1.40 -13.44
CA ALA A 240 -0.13 0.05 -14.00
C ALA A 240 1.07 -0.75 -13.49
#